data_AF-A0A3D5JQU8-F1
#
_entry.id   AF-A0A3D5JQU8-F1
#
_cell.length_a   1.000
_cell.length_b   1.000
_cell.length_c   1.000
_cell.angle_alpha   90.00
_cell.angle_beta   90.00
_cell.angle_gamma   90.00
#
_symmetry.space_group_name_H-M   'P 1'
#
loop_
_entity.id
_entity.type
_entity.pdbx_description
1 polymer ?
#
loop_
_entity_poly.entity_id
_entity_poly.type
_entity_poly.pdbx_seq_one_letter_code
_entity_poly.pdbx_strand_id
1 'polypeptide(L)'
;MTQYWTPSHWGRRLTRAPHWALRLVGAQIELQIDDRLLPVAITTPPSLQVQRGLCWSRLVVFPGQPDAVHLDGLPHAQARALREALHGLQQACA
;
A
#
# COMPACT_ATOMS: atom_id res chain seq x y z
N MET A 1 -3.30 12.87 11.46
CA MET A 1 -4.07 11.61 11.59
C MET A 1 -3.23 10.50 10.99
N THR A 2 -3.12 9.36 11.66
CA THR A 2 -2.35 8.22 11.15
C THR A 2 -3.32 7.16 10.66
N GLN A 3 -3.21 6.78 9.40
CA GLN A 3 -4.02 5.69 8.82
C GLN A 3 -3.14 4.47 8.63
N TYR A 4 -3.70 3.27 8.80
CA TYR A 4 -2.98 2.02 8.65
C TYR A 4 -3.80 1.04 7.80
N TRP A 5 -3.10 0.30 6.95
CA TRP A 5 -3.67 -0.74 6.09
C TRP A 5 -2.83 -1.99 6.22
N THR A 6 -3.50 -3.13 6.35
CA THR A 6 -2.85 -4.43 6.57
C THR A 6 -3.59 -5.50 5.78
N PRO A 7 -2.90 -6.57 5.35
CA PRO A 7 -3.58 -7.69 4.73
C PRO A 7 -4.53 -8.33 5.74
N SER A 8 -5.66 -8.83 5.24
CA SER A 8 -6.54 -9.67 6.06
C SER A 8 -5.87 -11.01 6.34
N HIS A 9 -6.17 -11.64 7.49
CA HIS A 9 -5.63 -12.97 7.82
C HIS A 9 -5.91 -14.02 6.72
N TRP A 10 -7.10 -13.98 6.12
CA TRP A 10 -7.47 -14.84 5.00
C TRP A 10 -6.76 -14.45 3.70
N GLY A 11 -6.66 -13.15 3.40
CA GLY A 11 -5.91 -12.66 2.26
C GLY A 11 -4.46 -13.11 2.31
N ARG A 12 -3.79 -12.95 3.45
CA ARG A 12 -2.40 -13.39 3.66
C ARG A 12 -2.21 -14.88 3.39
N ARG A 13 -3.10 -15.72 3.93
CA ARG A 13 -3.02 -17.18 3.74
C ARG A 13 -3.27 -17.61 2.30
N LEU A 14 -4.26 -17.00 1.63
CA LEU A 14 -4.65 -17.38 0.27
C LEU A 14 -3.69 -16.85 -0.79
N THR A 15 -3.13 -15.66 -0.61
CA THR A 15 -2.19 -15.07 -1.56
C THR A 15 -0.73 -15.33 -1.21
N ARG A 16 -0.47 -16.05 -0.09
CA ARG A 16 0.87 -16.26 0.49
C ARG A 16 1.66 -14.95 0.63
N ALA A 17 0.95 -13.86 0.96
CA ALA A 17 1.59 -12.56 1.14
C ALA A 17 2.50 -12.57 2.38
N PRO A 18 3.61 -11.81 2.36
CA PRO A 18 4.43 -11.57 3.55
C PRO A 18 3.63 -10.81 4.60
N HIS A 19 4.15 -10.72 5.82
CA HIS A 19 3.55 -9.83 6.81
C HIS A 19 3.87 -8.40 6.39
N TRP A 20 2.88 -7.63 5.97
CA TRP A 20 3.10 -6.23 5.60
C TRP A 20 2.09 -5.31 6.27
N ALA A 21 2.50 -4.08 6.51
CA ALA A 21 1.65 -3.02 7.02
C ALA A 21 2.03 -1.70 6.35
N LEU A 22 1.04 -0.97 5.87
CA LEU A 22 1.22 0.33 5.27
C LEU A 22 0.67 1.38 6.22
N ARG A 23 1.46 2.41 6.50
CA ARG A 23 1.12 3.48 7.46
C ARG A 23 1.24 4.81 6.75
N LEU A 24 0.22 5.64 6.85
CA LEU A 24 0.28 7.03 6.42
C LEU A 24 0.55 7.90 7.64
N VAL A 25 1.70 8.56 7.66
CA VAL A 25 2.15 9.45 8.73
C VAL A 25 2.29 10.85 8.13
N GLY A 26 1.28 11.70 8.36
CA GLY A 26 1.24 13.04 7.76
C GLY A 26 1.14 12.96 6.24
N ALA A 27 2.20 13.35 5.54
CA ALA A 27 2.32 13.31 4.08
C ALA A 27 3.25 12.19 3.56
N GLN A 28 3.71 11.30 4.45
CA GLN A 28 4.64 10.23 4.11
C GLN A 28 3.98 8.86 4.30
N ILE A 29 4.28 7.94 3.38
CA ILE A 29 3.85 6.55 3.48
C ILE A 29 5.04 5.71 3.95
N GLU A 30 4.82 4.93 4.99
CA GLU A 30 5.77 3.93 5.47
C GLU A 30 5.20 2.55 5.16
N LEU A 31 5.98 1.74 4.44
CA LEU A 31 5.69 0.35 4.19
C LEU A 31 6.59 -0.52 5.06
N GLN A 32 5.99 -1.23 6.00
CA GLN A 32 6.66 -2.28 6.74
C GLN A 32 6.39 -3.64 6.07
N ILE A 33 7.44 -4.42 5.84
CA ILE A 33 7.38 -5.80 5.34
C ILE A 33 8.28 -6.64 6.23
N ASP A 34 7.67 -7.59 6.92
CA ASP A 34 8.26 -8.36 8.00
C ASP A 34 8.95 -7.39 9.00
N ASP A 35 10.28 -7.40 9.05
CA ASP A 35 11.09 -6.54 9.93
C ASP A 35 11.71 -5.33 9.22
N ARG A 36 11.40 -5.12 7.93
CA ARG A 36 11.96 -4.02 7.12
C ARG A 36 10.95 -2.89 7.00
N LEU A 37 11.38 -1.68 7.34
CA LEU A 37 10.61 -0.45 7.10
C LEU A 37 11.18 0.27 5.88
N LEU A 38 10.32 0.52 4.91
CA LEU A 38 10.63 1.16 3.63
C LEU A 38 9.79 2.43 3.49
N PRO A 39 10.42 3.62 3.40
CA PRO A 39 9.69 4.82 3.07
C PRO A 39 9.23 4.77 1.61
N VAL A 40 7.97 5.10 1.38
CA VAL A 40 7.35 5.20 0.05
C VAL A 40 7.06 6.68 -0.19
N ALA A 41 7.75 7.25 -1.17
CA ALA A 41 7.48 8.61 -1.61
C ALA A 41 6.08 8.70 -2.24
N ILE A 42 5.44 9.86 -2.15
CA ILE A 42 4.21 10.15 -2.88
C ILE A 42 4.61 11.01 -4.08
N THR A 43 4.90 10.37 -5.21
CA THR A 43 5.34 11.05 -6.44
C THR A 43 4.25 11.04 -7.52
N THR A 44 4.48 11.84 -8.57
CA THR A 44 3.78 11.76 -9.85
C THR A 44 4.83 11.41 -10.91
N PRO A 45 4.83 10.20 -11.50
CA PRO A 45 3.82 9.13 -11.37
C PRO A 45 3.79 8.45 -9.99
N PRO A 46 2.65 7.85 -9.61
CA PRO A 46 2.46 7.23 -8.30
C PRO A 46 3.44 6.08 -8.08
N SER A 47 4.21 6.17 -6.99
CA SER A 47 5.10 5.13 -6.50
C SER A 47 4.33 3.96 -5.86
N LEU A 48 3.01 4.08 -5.71
CA LEU A 48 2.13 3.04 -5.20
C LEU A 48 0.89 2.90 -6.08
N GLN A 49 0.65 1.69 -6.58
CA GLN A 49 -0.50 1.35 -7.41
C GLN A 49 -1.37 0.30 -6.72
N VAL A 50 -2.69 0.46 -6.82
CA VAL A 50 -3.67 -0.48 -6.27
C VAL A 50 -4.32 -1.22 -7.43
N GLN A 51 -4.05 -2.52 -7.54
CA GLN A 51 -4.67 -3.41 -8.52
C GLN A 51 -5.78 -4.22 -7.85
N ARG A 52 -6.97 -4.22 -8.43
CA ARG A 52 -8.12 -4.94 -7.88
C ARG A 52 -8.11 -6.39 -8.35
N GLY A 53 -8.27 -7.34 -7.41
CA GLY A 53 -8.53 -8.75 -7.71
C GLY A 53 -9.99 -9.14 -7.47
N LEU A 54 -10.26 -10.44 -7.39
CA LEU A 54 -11.62 -10.97 -7.19
C LEU A 54 -12.16 -10.70 -5.77
N CYS A 55 -11.36 -11.02 -4.75
CA CYS A 55 -11.71 -10.84 -3.33
C CYS A 55 -10.74 -9.91 -2.58
N TRP A 56 -9.50 -9.82 -3.04
CA TRP A 56 -8.46 -8.98 -2.47
C TRP A 56 -7.81 -8.15 -3.57
N SER A 57 -7.33 -6.99 -3.18
CA SER A 57 -6.48 -6.14 -4.01
C SER A 57 -5.02 -6.46 -3.76
N ARG A 58 -4.24 -6.27 -4.82
CA ARG A 58 -2.79 -6.21 -4.83
C ARG A 58 -2.34 -4.76 -4.76
N LEU A 59 -1.33 -4.46 -3.97
CA LEU A 59 -0.59 -3.21 -4.03
C LEU A 59 0.74 -3.47 -4.73
N VAL A 60 1.11 -2.60 -5.66
CA VAL A 60 2.40 -2.61 -6.32
C VAL A 60 3.12 -1.34 -5.91
N VAL A 61 4.24 -1.49 -5.21
CA VAL A 61 5.03 -0.37 -4.67
C VAL A 61 6.36 -0.31 -5.40
N PHE A 62 6.74 0.88 -5.86
CA PHE A 62 7.99 1.18 -6.53
C PHE A 62 8.85 2.06 -5.62
N PRO A 63 9.68 1.47 -4.74
CA PRO A 63 10.47 2.21 -3.76
C PRO A 63 11.70 2.92 -4.36
N GLY A 64 11.60 3.45 -5.59
CA GLY A 64 12.73 4.07 -6.32
C GLY A 64 13.82 3.08 -6.76
N GLN A 65 13.56 1.77 -6.62
CA GLN A 65 14.41 0.67 -7.09
C GLN A 65 13.76 -0.01 -8.30
N PRO A 66 14.54 -0.73 -9.15
CA PRO A 66 14.02 -1.41 -10.33
C PRO A 66 13.00 -2.50 -10.00
N ASP A 67 13.08 -3.08 -8.79
CA ASP A 67 12.16 -4.13 -8.36
C ASP A 67 10.92 -3.56 -7.69
N ALA A 68 9.76 -3.86 -8.28
CA ALA A 68 8.47 -3.57 -7.69
C ALA A 68 8.18 -4.54 -6.55
N VAL A 69 7.64 -4.02 -5.45
CA VAL A 69 7.23 -4.81 -4.31
C VAL A 69 5.73 -5.07 -4.38
N HIS A 70 5.35 -6.34 -4.36
CA HIS A 70 3.97 -6.78 -4.51
C HIS A 70 3.40 -7.16 -3.15
N LEU A 71 2.35 -6.46 -2.73
CA LEU A 71 1.68 -6.69 -1.46
C LEU A 71 0.25 -7.17 -1.72
N ASP A 72 -0.02 -8.44 -1.45
CA ASP A 72 -1.33 -9.04 -1.68
C ASP A 72 -2.15 -9.14 -0.39
N GLY A 73 -3.46 -9.38 -0.54
CA GLY A 73 -4.35 -9.73 0.58
C GLY A 73 -5.07 -8.54 1.22
N LEU A 74 -5.02 -7.35 0.62
CA LEU A 74 -5.76 -6.17 1.09
C LEU A 74 -7.25 -6.28 0.73
N PRO A 75 -8.19 -6.21 1.69
CA PRO A 75 -9.62 -6.22 1.37
C PRO A 75 -10.03 -5.02 0.50
N HIS A 76 -11.03 -5.20 -0.37
CA HIS A 76 -11.48 -4.13 -1.29
C HIS A 76 -11.89 -2.82 -0.58
N ALA A 77 -12.54 -2.91 0.58
CA ALA A 77 -12.91 -1.72 1.36
C ALA A 77 -11.68 -0.92 1.80
N GLN A 78 -10.64 -1.61 2.28
CA GLN A 78 -9.38 -0.99 2.67
C GLN A 78 -8.61 -0.46 1.45
N ALA A 79 -8.62 -1.19 0.34
CA ALA A 79 -8.01 -0.76 -0.92
C ALA A 79 -8.66 0.52 -1.47
N ARG A 80 -10.00 0.64 -1.34
CA ARG A 80 -10.71 1.85 -1.73
C ARG A 80 -10.31 3.04 -0.85
N ALA A 81 -10.32 2.87 0.47
CA ALA A 81 -9.91 3.91 1.41
C ALA A 81 -8.45 4.36 1.19
N LEU A 82 -7.54 3.42 0.91
CA LEU A 82 -6.16 3.72 0.57
C LEU A 82 -6.08 4.58 -0.70
N ARG A 83 -6.79 4.19 -1.77
CA ARG A 83 -6.78 4.95 -3.03
C ARG A 83 -7.30 6.37 -2.86
N GLU A 84 -8.34 6.56 -2.05
CA GLU A 84 -8.88 7.89 -1.72
C GLU A 84 -7.87 8.73 -0.95
N ALA A 85 -7.18 8.14 0.04
CA ALA A 85 -6.13 8.82 0.78
C ALA A 85 -4.95 9.22 -0.12
N LEU A 86 -4.50 8.33 -1.02
CA LEU A 86 -3.43 8.62 -1.98
C LEU A 86 -3.78 9.77 -2.91
N HIS A 87 -4.99 9.76 -3.48
CA HIS A 87 -5.45 10.83 -4.36
C HIS A 87 -5.47 12.17 -3.64
N GLY A 88 -5.97 12.22 -2.39
CA GLY A 88 -5.98 13.44 -1.60
C GLY A 88 -4.57 13.99 -1.33
N LEU A 89 -3.60 13.11 -1.06
CA LEU A 89 -2.21 13.51 -0.84
C LEU A 89 -1.52 13.99 -2.12
N GLN A 90 -1.77 13.33 -3.25
CA GLN A 90 -1.24 13.75 -4.55
C GLN A 90 -1.77 15.14 -4.96
N GLN A 91 -3.03 15.43 -4.64
CA GLN A 91 -3.62 16.75 -4.88
C GLN A 91 -3.08 17.83 -3.94
N ALA A 92 -2.72 17.47 -2.70
CA ALA A 92 -2.15 18.42 -1.75
C ALA A 92 -0.68 18.76 -2.03
N CYS A 93 0.04 17.90 -2.73
CA CYS A 93 1.44 18.09 -3.13
C CYS A 93 1.62 18.62 -4.56
N ALA A 94 0.53 18.87 -5.30
CA ALA A 94 0.53 19.48 -6.63
C ALA A 94 0.44 21.00 -6.55
#